data_AF-A0ABD6EZA5-F1
#
_entry.id   AF-A0ABD6EZA5-F1
#
_cell.length_a   1.000
_cell.length_b   1.000
_cell.length_c   1.000
_cell.angle_alpha   90.00
_cell.angle_beta   90.00
_cell.angle_gamma   90.00
#
_symmetry.space_group_name_H-M   'P 1'
#
loop_
_entity.id
_entity.type
_entity.pdbx_description
1 polymer ?
#
loop_
_entity_poly.entity_id
_entity_poly.type
_entity_poly.pdbx_seq_one_letter_code
_entity_poly.pdbx_strand_id
1 'polypeptide(L)'
;MRIVSAFGRAYLLANLPVKLGCRQSLIQIASYPANSSTASGQSGTEDIGCIYKVPDEDVNNLLLRENLPSVFAKQLTTLRECAWLCRKPLIEIKNCLRIVNCDTPNLRIVLWGKFGSGKTITLYQALHYAYSKEWIIFCVRSAMYLTRRAKEIQMSSYRSGRIDCPHQAVQLLQKFKTNNARNWNKLAVCVFLNFFIVNIDRQ
;
A
#
# COMPACT_ATOMS: atom_id res chain seq x y z
N MET A 1 -4.45 -17.15 6.19
CA MET A 1 -4.90 -15.78 5.84
C MET A 1 -3.66 -14.89 5.74
N ARG A 2 -3.60 -13.93 4.80
CA ARG A 2 -2.36 -13.18 4.50
C ARG A 2 -2.47 -11.74 5.02
N ILE A 3 -1.37 -11.20 5.54
CA ILE A 3 -1.30 -9.86 6.14
C ILE A 3 -0.39 -8.97 5.30
N VAL A 4 -0.94 -7.88 4.77
CA VAL A 4 -0.17 -6.88 4.01
C VAL A 4 0.15 -5.73 4.93
N SER A 5 1.40 -5.65 5.35
CA SER A 5 1.99 -4.47 6.00
C SER A 5 2.62 -3.54 4.97
N ALA A 6 2.03 -2.37 4.73
CA ALA A 6 2.57 -1.36 3.83
C ALA A 6 3.18 -0.22 4.66
N PHE A 7 4.45 0.13 4.44
CA PHE A 7 5.08 1.30 5.05
C PHE A 7 5.51 2.30 3.97
N GLY A 8 5.00 3.53 4.04
CA GLY A 8 5.59 4.63 3.30
C GLY A 8 6.97 5.02 3.87
N ARG A 9 7.85 5.57 3.02
CA ARG A 9 9.21 6.10 3.31
C ARG A 9 9.87 5.48 4.55
N ALA A 10 10.61 4.38 4.38
CA ALA A 10 11.49 3.86 5.42
C ALA A 10 12.95 3.85 4.93
N TYR A 11 13.87 4.14 5.84
CA TYR A 11 15.31 3.99 5.63
C TYR A 11 15.76 2.64 6.22
N LEU A 12 16.69 1.99 5.53
CA LEU A 12 17.10 0.58 5.63
C LEU A 12 17.25 0.00 7.05
N LEU A 13 16.74 -1.23 7.24
CA LEU A 13 17.38 -2.25 8.07
C LEU A 13 17.44 -3.58 7.29
N ALA A 14 18.59 -4.23 7.40
CA ALA A 14 19.09 -5.29 6.53
C ALA A 14 18.19 -6.54 6.47
N ASN A 15 17.92 -6.97 5.23
CA ASN A 15 17.54 -8.32 4.75
C ASN A 15 17.13 -8.13 3.27
N LEU A 16 17.78 -8.84 2.33
CA LEU A 16 17.66 -8.61 0.87
C LEU A 16 16.19 -8.66 0.39
N PRO A 17 15.58 -7.51 0.08
CA PRO A 17 14.21 -7.46 -0.44
C PRO A 17 14.21 -7.58 -1.96
N VAL A 18 13.11 -8.09 -2.52
CA VAL A 18 12.88 -8.04 -3.97
C VAL A 18 12.76 -6.57 -4.38
N LYS A 19 13.72 -6.08 -5.16
CA LYS A 19 13.76 -4.69 -5.64
C LYS A 19 12.99 -4.60 -6.96
N LEU A 20 11.82 -3.98 -6.93
CA LEU A 20 11.06 -3.66 -8.13
C LEU A 20 11.36 -2.20 -8.49
N GLY A 21 12.16 -2.03 -9.54
CA GLY A 21 12.63 -0.73 -10.01
C GLY A 21 11.96 -0.31 -11.32
N CYS A 22 11.57 0.96 -11.41
CA CYS A 22 11.14 1.56 -12.67
C CYS A 22 12.38 1.87 -13.52
N ARG A 23 12.71 1.02 -14.51
CA ARG A 23 13.67 1.40 -15.57
C ARG A 23 13.01 2.48 -16.43
N GLN A 24 13.74 3.57 -16.69
CA GLN A 24 13.26 4.67 -17.51
C GLN A 24 12.96 4.14 -18.93
N SER A 25 11.68 4.03 -19.29
CA SER A 25 11.27 4.12 -20.68
C SER A 25 10.85 5.56 -20.95
N LEU A 26 11.33 6.11 -22.06
CA LEU A 26 10.82 7.34 -22.66
C LEU A 26 9.29 7.28 -22.64
N ILE A 27 8.66 8.29 -22.04
CA ILE A 27 7.20 8.45 -22.09
C ILE A 27 6.90 8.91 -23.52
N GLN A 28 6.72 7.97 -24.45
CA GLN A 28 5.93 8.26 -25.63
C GLN A 28 4.50 8.51 -25.14
N ILE A 29 3.92 9.63 -25.56
CA ILE A 29 2.52 9.96 -25.31
C ILE A 29 1.69 8.98 -26.14
N ALA A 30 1.52 7.76 -25.64
CA ALA A 30 0.61 6.79 -26.22
C ALA A 30 -0.81 7.23 -25.87
N SER A 31 -1.65 7.35 -26.89
CA SER A 31 -3.10 7.52 -26.74
C SER A 31 -3.65 6.39 -25.87
N TYR A 32 -4.01 6.71 -24.63
CA TYR A 32 -4.56 5.72 -23.69
C TYR A 32 -5.96 5.33 -24.16
N PRO A 33 -6.22 4.06 -24.52
CA PRO A 33 -7.57 3.63 -24.84
C PRO A 33 -8.43 3.72 -23.57
N ALA A 34 -9.55 4.41 -23.66
CA ALA A 34 -10.54 4.56 -22.60
C ALA A 34 -11.40 3.29 -22.44
N ASN A 35 -10.76 2.11 -22.42
CA ASN A 35 -11.47 0.88 -22.09
C ASN A 35 -11.59 0.81 -20.57
N SER A 36 -12.77 1.17 -20.06
CA SER A 36 -13.13 1.08 -18.65
C SER A 36 -13.37 -0.38 -18.23
N SER A 37 -12.30 -1.19 -18.22
CA SER A 37 -12.37 -2.53 -17.65
C SER A 37 -12.52 -2.44 -16.12
N THR A 38 -13.71 -2.75 -15.61
CA THR A 38 -13.97 -3.03 -14.20
C THR A 38 -13.35 -4.37 -13.84
N ALA A 39 -12.05 -4.41 -13.51
CA ALA A 39 -11.39 -5.68 -13.20
C ALA A 39 -10.64 -5.64 -11.86
N SER A 40 -11.40 -5.80 -10.78
CA SER A 40 -10.92 -6.22 -9.46
C SER A 40 -10.50 -7.70 -9.50
N GLY A 41 -9.35 -8.00 -10.12
CA GLY A 41 -8.63 -9.24 -9.79
C GLY A 41 -7.83 -9.93 -10.89
N GLN A 42 -8.07 -9.62 -12.15
CA GLN A 42 -7.35 -10.19 -13.28
C GLN A 42 -6.84 -9.04 -14.14
N SER A 43 -5.66 -8.50 -13.80
CA SER A 43 -4.96 -7.62 -14.72
C SER A 43 -3.76 -8.38 -15.25
N GLY A 44 -3.74 -8.65 -16.55
CA GLY A 44 -2.63 -9.32 -17.23
C GLY A 44 -1.56 -8.33 -17.68
N THR A 45 -0.59 -8.82 -18.44
CA THR A 45 0.45 -7.98 -19.06
C THR A 45 -0.10 -7.04 -20.14
N GLU A 46 -1.23 -7.42 -20.73
CA GLU A 46 -1.98 -6.70 -21.74
C GLU A 46 -2.63 -5.41 -21.21
N ASP A 47 -2.89 -5.32 -19.90
CA ASP A 47 -3.51 -4.15 -19.28
C ASP A 47 -2.51 -3.03 -18.93
N ILE A 48 -1.23 -3.20 -19.26
CA ILE A 48 -0.21 -2.16 -19.01
C ILE A 48 -0.57 -0.93 -19.83
N GLY A 49 -0.76 0.19 -19.14
CA GLY A 49 -1.17 1.45 -19.74
C GLY A 49 -2.67 1.70 -19.73
N CYS A 50 -3.51 0.72 -19.39
CA CYS A 50 -4.95 0.94 -19.25
C CYS A 50 -5.30 1.68 -17.95
N ILE A 51 -6.39 2.44 -17.96
CA ILE A 51 -6.92 3.10 -16.77
C ILE A 51 -8.11 2.30 -16.26
N TYR A 52 -8.08 1.93 -14.99
CA TYR A 52 -9.23 1.28 -14.32
C TYR A 52 -9.80 2.18 -13.24
N LYS A 53 -11.12 2.08 -13.06
CA LYS A 53 -11.85 2.80 -12.01
C LYS A 53 -12.05 1.88 -10.81
N VAL A 54 -11.77 2.42 -9.63
CA VAL A 54 -12.02 1.75 -8.35
C VAL A 54 -13.43 2.08 -7.86
N PRO A 55 -14.22 1.09 -7.40
CA PRO A 55 -15.54 1.35 -6.84
C PRO A 55 -15.48 2.29 -5.63
N ASP A 56 -16.46 3.19 -5.51
CA ASP A 56 -16.48 4.19 -4.43
C ASP A 56 -16.60 3.56 -3.03
N GLU A 57 -17.22 2.39 -2.93
CA GLU A 57 -17.26 1.61 -1.70
C GLU A 57 -15.85 1.23 -1.23
N ASP A 58 -15.00 0.74 -2.13
CA ASP A 58 -13.62 0.36 -1.82
C ASP A 58 -12.79 1.59 -1.44
N VAL A 59 -13.04 2.73 -2.09
CA VAL A 59 -12.38 4.01 -1.80
C VAL A 59 -12.65 4.46 -0.36
N ASN A 60 -13.90 4.34 0.09
CA ASN A 60 -14.30 4.72 1.44
C ASN A 60 -13.77 3.72 2.49
N ASN A 61 -13.91 2.41 2.23
CA ASN A 61 -13.47 1.38 3.17
C ASN A 61 -11.96 1.36 3.40
N LEU A 62 -11.15 1.65 2.36
CA LEU A 62 -9.69 1.74 2.47
C LEU A 62 -9.20 3.13 2.90
N LEU A 63 -10.13 4.06 3.20
CA LEU A 63 -9.84 5.45 3.59
C LEU A 63 -8.87 6.12 2.60
N LEU A 64 -9.02 5.84 1.30
CA LEU A 64 -8.06 6.25 0.27
C LEU A 64 -7.89 7.77 0.21
N ARG A 65 -8.96 8.53 0.45
CA ARG A 65 -8.95 10.00 0.45
C ARG A 65 -7.97 10.59 1.48
N GLU A 66 -7.81 9.95 2.63
CA GLU A 66 -6.90 10.43 3.70
C GLU A 66 -5.49 9.85 3.60
N ASN A 67 -5.37 8.69 2.96
CA ASN A 67 -4.15 7.89 2.95
C ASN A 67 -3.29 8.20 1.70
N LEU A 68 -3.93 8.58 0.59
CA LEU A 68 -3.23 8.97 -0.64
C LEU A 68 -2.46 10.29 -0.48
N PRO A 69 -1.45 10.54 -1.34
CA PRO A 69 -0.75 11.81 -1.40
C PRO A 69 -1.73 12.97 -1.60
N SER A 70 -1.46 14.12 -0.96
CA SER A 70 -2.37 15.28 -0.96
C SER A 70 -2.81 15.73 -2.35
N VAL A 71 -1.90 15.69 -3.33
CA VAL A 71 -2.20 16.02 -4.74
C VAL A 71 -3.26 15.09 -5.31
N PHE A 72 -3.13 13.79 -5.05
CA PHE A 72 -4.07 12.80 -5.55
C PHE A 72 -5.38 12.81 -4.75
N ALA A 73 -5.33 13.10 -3.46
CA ALA A 73 -6.52 13.32 -2.63
C ALA A 73 -7.39 14.48 -3.16
N LYS A 74 -6.75 15.59 -3.58
CA LYS A 74 -7.47 16.70 -4.24
C LYS A 74 -8.12 16.26 -5.55
N GLN A 75 -7.40 15.49 -6.37
CA GLN A 75 -7.93 14.96 -7.62
C GLN A 75 -9.17 14.08 -7.38
N LEU A 76 -9.14 13.22 -6.37
CA LEU A 76 -10.30 12.42 -5.94
C LEU A 76 -11.48 13.28 -5.53
N THR A 77 -11.24 14.37 -4.79
CA THR A 77 -12.29 15.30 -4.38
C THR A 77 -12.90 16.03 -5.58
N THR A 78 -12.08 16.45 -6.54
CA THR A 78 -12.52 17.21 -7.73
C THR A 78 -13.25 16.32 -8.74
N LEU A 79 -12.67 15.18 -9.11
CA LEU A 79 -13.23 14.30 -10.13
C LEU A 79 -14.33 13.39 -9.58
N ARG A 80 -14.43 13.26 -8.25
CA ARG A 80 -15.33 12.33 -7.55
C ARG A 80 -15.21 10.89 -8.03
N GLU A 81 -14.07 10.52 -8.57
CA GLU A 81 -13.75 9.18 -9.00
C GLU A 81 -12.31 8.82 -8.69
N CYS A 82 -12.08 7.56 -8.38
CA CYS A 82 -10.76 7.00 -8.20
C CYS A 82 -10.37 6.21 -9.46
N ALA A 83 -9.63 6.84 -10.36
CA ALA A 83 -9.11 6.22 -11.57
C ALA A 83 -7.59 6.05 -11.48
N TRP A 84 -7.10 4.87 -11.84
CA TRP A 84 -5.71 4.48 -11.69
C TRP A 84 -5.15 3.88 -12.97
N LEU A 85 -3.93 4.29 -13.32
CA LEU A 85 -3.19 3.73 -14.44
C LEU A 85 -2.56 2.39 -14.04
N CYS A 86 -2.82 1.33 -14.79
CA CYS A 86 -2.12 0.04 -14.66
C CYS A 86 -0.67 0.18 -15.12
N ARG A 87 0.28 0.02 -14.19
CA ARG A 87 1.72 0.12 -14.46
C ARG A 87 2.37 -1.24 -14.33
N LYS A 88 3.44 -1.48 -15.09
CA LYS A 88 4.26 -2.70 -15.00
C LYS A 88 4.60 -3.16 -13.56
N PRO A 89 5.09 -2.30 -12.64
CA PRO A 89 5.43 -2.75 -11.28
C PRO A 89 4.23 -3.26 -10.48
N LEU A 90 2.99 -2.82 -10.79
CA LEU A 90 1.80 -3.36 -10.14
C LEU A 90 1.59 -4.84 -10.51
N ILE A 91 1.77 -5.18 -11.78
CA ILE A 91 1.56 -6.54 -12.29
C ILE A 91 2.63 -7.48 -11.74
N GLU A 92 3.89 -7.01 -11.68
CA GLU A 92 4.98 -7.75 -11.02
C GLU A 92 4.64 -8.05 -9.55
N ILE A 93 4.16 -7.05 -8.80
CA ILE A 93 3.71 -7.26 -7.42
C ILE A 93 2.56 -8.26 -7.35
N LYS A 94 1.53 -8.13 -8.20
CA LYS A 94 0.40 -9.07 -8.26
C LYS A 94 0.90 -10.50 -8.51
N ASN A 95 1.83 -10.69 -9.44
CA ASN A 95 2.40 -12.00 -9.74
C ASN A 95 3.18 -12.57 -8.55
N CYS A 96 4.03 -11.77 -7.90
CA CYS A 96 4.71 -12.18 -6.67
C CYS A 96 3.70 -12.58 -5.58
N LEU A 97 2.65 -11.79 -5.39
CA LEU A 97 1.60 -12.02 -4.40
C LEU A 97 0.79 -13.29 -4.65
N ARG A 98 0.60 -13.69 -5.92
CA ARG A 98 -0.09 -14.93 -6.28
C ARG A 98 0.70 -16.17 -5.87
N ILE A 99 2.02 -16.12 -5.98
CA ILE A 99 2.92 -17.27 -5.72
C ILE A 99 3.12 -17.52 -4.22
N VAL A 100 3.03 -16.47 -3.38
CA VAL A 100 3.28 -16.58 -1.93
C VAL A 100 2.30 -17.56 -1.28
N ASN A 101 2.80 -18.55 -0.55
CA ASN A 101 2.02 -19.53 0.21
C ASN A 101 2.39 -19.50 1.70
N CYS A 102 1.59 -20.17 2.55
CA CYS A 102 1.85 -20.22 4.01
C CYS A 102 3.21 -20.87 4.35
N ASP A 103 3.73 -21.73 3.48
CA ASP A 103 5.00 -22.44 3.66
C ASP A 103 6.22 -21.61 3.22
N THR A 104 5.99 -20.50 2.52
CA THR A 104 7.06 -19.63 2.06
C THR A 104 7.44 -18.60 3.14
N PRO A 105 8.74 -18.30 3.31
CA PRO A 105 9.16 -17.25 4.24
C PRO A 105 8.54 -15.90 3.83
N ASN A 106 8.37 -15.01 4.81
CA ASN A 106 7.75 -13.70 4.63
C ASN A 106 8.35 -12.91 3.44
N LEU A 107 7.53 -12.69 2.40
CA LEU A 107 7.93 -11.93 1.22
C LEU A 107 8.06 -10.43 1.55
N ARG A 108 9.23 -9.86 1.23
CA ARG A 108 9.52 -8.43 1.39
C ARG A 108 9.75 -7.80 0.03
N ILE A 109 8.92 -6.82 -0.32
CA ILE A 109 9.03 -6.08 -1.58
C ILE A 109 9.45 -4.65 -1.28
N VAL A 110 10.37 -4.13 -2.08
CA VAL A 110 10.75 -2.72 -2.02
C VAL A 110 10.47 -2.06 -3.36
N LEU A 111 9.62 -1.03 -3.32
CA LEU A 111 9.38 -0.12 -4.41
C LEU A 111 10.46 0.96 -4.41
N TRP A 112 11.30 0.96 -5.43
CA TRP A 112 12.44 1.86 -5.56
C TRP A 112 12.37 2.66 -6.85
N GLY A 113 12.81 3.92 -6.81
CA GLY A 113 12.91 4.78 -7.99
C GLY A 113 13.09 6.26 -7.67
N LYS A 114 13.19 7.07 -8.72
CA LYS A 114 13.30 8.54 -8.64
C LYS A 114 12.08 9.15 -7.92
N PHE A 115 12.26 10.32 -7.32
CA PHE A 115 11.15 11.07 -6.74
C PHE A 115 10.07 11.36 -7.80
N GLY A 116 8.80 11.33 -7.40
CA GLY A 116 7.68 11.54 -8.32
C GLY A 116 7.36 10.37 -9.26
N SER A 117 8.08 9.23 -9.19
CA SER A 117 7.81 8.09 -10.07
C SER A 117 6.50 7.32 -9.77
N GLY A 118 5.64 7.80 -8.86
CA GLY A 118 4.34 7.20 -8.53
C GLY A 118 4.38 5.92 -7.68
N LYS A 119 5.48 5.68 -6.95
CA LYS A 119 5.67 4.52 -6.05
C LYS A 119 4.53 4.38 -5.03
N THR A 120 4.11 5.49 -4.44
CA THR A 120 3.00 5.51 -3.47
C THR A 120 1.67 5.08 -4.11
N ILE A 121 1.41 5.48 -5.36
CA ILE A 121 0.19 5.05 -6.07
C ILE A 121 0.25 3.55 -6.32
N THR A 122 1.38 3.02 -6.80
CA THR A 122 1.56 1.57 -7.01
C THR A 122 1.40 0.77 -5.71
N LEU A 123 1.84 1.32 -4.58
CA LEU A 123 1.61 0.73 -3.26
C LEU A 123 0.11 0.61 -2.94
N TYR A 124 -0.67 1.68 -3.14
CA TYR A 124 -2.12 1.66 -2.89
C TYR A 124 -2.88 0.80 -3.89
N GLN A 125 -2.40 0.67 -5.13
CA GLN A 125 -2.94 -0.29 -6.09
C GLN A 125 -2.74 -1.74 -5.64
N ALA A 126 -1.56 -2.06 -5.09
CA ALA A 126 -1.31 -3.38 -4.50
C ALA A 126 -2.17 -3.60 -3.24
N LEU A 127 -2.40 -2.55 -2.45
CA LEU A 127 -3.30 -2.57 -1.29
C LEU A 127 -4.74 -2.90 -1.69
N HIS A 128 -5.25 -2.24 -2.74
CA HIS A 128 -6.58 -2.49 -3.28
C HIS A 128 -6.70 -3.92 -3.82
N TYR A 129 -5.67 -4.43 -4.50
CA TYR A 129 -5.63 -5.83 -4.92
C TYR A 129 -5.72 -6.80 -3.73
N ALA A 130 -4.98 -6.53 -2.65
CA ALA A 130 -5.03 -7.33 -1.43
C ALA A 130 -6.41 -7.26 -0.75
N TYR A 131 -7.05 -6.08 -0.79
CA TYR A 131 -8.41 -5.88 -0.29
C TYR A 131 -9.44 -6.71 -1.06
N SER A 132 -9.37 -6.72 -2.39
CA SER A 132 -10.23 -7.55 -3.23
C SER A 132 -10.03 -9.05 -3.02
N LYS A 133 -8.92 -9.48 -2.43
CA LYS A 133 -8.64 -10.87 -2.05
C LYS A 133 -8.95 -11.19 -0.59
N GLU A 134 -9.63 -10.28 0.11
CA GLU A 134 -9.97 -10.39 1.53
C GLU A 134 -8.77 -10.61 2.45
N TRP A 135 -7.64 -9.99 2.15
CA TRP A 135 -6.49 -10.04 3.04
C TRP A 135 -6.66 -9.04 4.19
N ILE A 136 -5.90 -9.26 5.28
CA ILE A 136 -5.80 -8.29 6.36
C ILE A 136 -4.78 -7.24 5.96
N ILE A 137 -5.13 -5.98 6.14
CA ILE A 137 -4.37 -4.84 5.67
C ILE A 137 -3.90 -4.00 6.85
N PHE A 138 -2.60 -3.78 6.92
CA PHE A 138 -2.00 -2.82 7.84
C PHE A 138 -1.17 -1.81 7.04
N CYS A 139 -1.69 -0.61 6.84
CA CYS A 139 -1.00 0.43 6.06
C CYS A 139 -0.58 1.59 6.95
N VAL A 140 0.72 1.87 6.95
CA VAL A 140 1.34 3.05 7.58
C VAL A 140 1.73 4.02 6.47
N ARG A 141 1.09 5.20 6.46
CA ARG A 141 1.29 6.24 5.44
C ARG A 141 2.76 6.62 5.23
N SER A 142 3.55 6.71 6.30
CA SER A 142 4.97 7.06 6.25
C SER A 142 5.66 6.71 7.57
N ALA A 143 6.89 6.16 7.53
CA ALA A 143 7.67 5.99 8.76
C ALA A 143 8.04 7.35 9.37
N MET A 144 8.20 8.40 8.56
CA MET A 144 8.40 9.77 9.06
C MET A 144 7.21 10.29 9.88
N TYR A 145 6.00 9.80 9.62
CA TYR A 145 4.84 10.18 10.43
C TYR A 145 4.99 9.63 11.85
N LEU A 146 5.48 8.40 12.00
CA LEU A 146 5.73 7.80 13.31
C LEU A 146 6.88 8.48 14.05
N THR A 147 7.98 8.80 13.36
CA THR A 147 9.19 9.31 14.04
C THR A 147 9.26 10.82 14.21
N ARG A 148 8.73 11.61 13.26
CA ARG A 148 8.93 13.08 13.23
C ARG A 148 7.69 13.89 13.62
N ARG A 149 6.52 13.25 13.73
CA ARG A 149 5.24 13.95 14.02
C ARG A 149 4.59 13.44 15.31
N ALA A 150 5.38 12.97 16.26
CA ALA A 150 4.89 12.59 17.57
C ALA A 150 4.36 13.84 18.29
N LYS A 151 3.05 13.89 18.55
CA LYS A 151 2.41 15.00 19.27
C LYS A 151 2.54 14.85 20.78
N GLU A 152 2.48 13.62 21.24
CA GLU A 152 2.56 13.25 22.64
C GLU A 152 3.57 12.11 22.76
N ILE A 153 4.45 12.25 23.73
CA ILE A 153 5.54 11.34 24.01
C ILE A 153 5.41 10.94 25.48
N GLN A 154 5.36 9.65 25.74
CA GLN A 154 5.34 9.10 27.10
C GLN A 154 6.42 8.04 27.26
N MET A 155 7.00 7.93 28.45
CA MET A 155 7.92 6.84 28.77
C MET A 155 7.11 5.55 28.93
N SER A 156 7.59 4.46 28.34
CA SER A 156 6.85 3.20 28.35
C SER A 156 6.85 2.57 29.75
N SER A 157 5.65 2.34 30.29
CA SER A 157 5.46 1.62 31.55
C SER A 157 5.72 0.12 31.42
N TYR A 158 5.61 -0.44 30.21
CA TYR A 158 5.79 -1.88 29.97
C TYR A 158 7.26 -2.27 29.87
N ARG A 159 8.10 -1.41 29.26
CA ARG A 159 9.53 -1.68 29.11
C ARG A 159 10.36 -0.42 29.24
N SER A 160 11.25 -0.42 30.23
CA SER A 160 12.17 0.68 30.47
C SER A 160 13.04 0.99 29.25
N GLY A 161 13.32 2.27 29.03
CA GLY A 161 14.12 2.76 27.90
C GLY A 161 13.38 2.85 26.56
N ARG A 162 12.07 2.56 26.52
CA ARG A 162 11.23 2.79 25.33
C ARG A 162 10.37 4.03 25.49
N ILE A 163 10.05 4.62 24.35
CA ILE A 163 9.23 5.81 24.23
C ILE A 163 7.97 5.43 23.45
N ASP A 164 6.82 5.70 24.03
CA ASP A 164 5.52 5.45 23.45
C ASP A 164 4.90 6.76 22.92
N CYS A 165 4.14 6.64 21.83
CA CYS A 165 3.42 7.75 21.19
C CYS A 165 1.92 7.42 21.16
N PRO A 166 1.21 7.55 22.29
CA PRO A 166 -0.16 7.03 22.44
C PRO A 166 -1.14 7.67 21.45
N HIS A 167 -1.04 8.98 21.21
CA HIS A 167 -1.88 9.68 20.22
C HIS A 167 -1.82 9.04 18.82
N GLN A 168 -0.61 8.73 18.33
CA GLN A 168 -0.44 8.13 17.01
C GLN A 168 -0.85 6.66 17.00
N ALA A 169 -0.57 5.94 18.08
CA ALA A 169 -0.97 4.54 18.23
C ALA A 169 -2.50 4.41 18.11
N VAL A 170 -3.25 5.26 18.82
CA VAL A 170 -4.73 5.28 18.74
C VAL A 170 -5.20 5.56 17.32
N GLN A 171 -4.64 6.58 16.66
CA GLN A 171 -5.01 6.92 15.27
C GLN A 171 -4.72 5.78 14.29
N LEU A 172 -3.59 5.09 14.46
CA LEU A 172 -3.21 3.98 13.61
C LEU A 172 -4.11 2.76 13.83
N LEU A 173 -4.43 2.44 15.09
CA LEU A 173 -5.31 1.33 15.45
C LEU A 173 -6.75 1.57 15.01
N GLN A 174 -7.25 2.81 15.10
CA GLN A 174 -8.56 3.18 14.57
C GLN A 174 -8.62 2.95 13.06
N LYS A 175 -7.61 3.39 12.31
CA LYS A 175 -7.51 3.14 10.86
C LYS A 175 -7.43 1.66 10.54
N PHE A 176 -6.66 0.90 11.30
CA PHE A 176 -6.56 -0.54 11.15
C PHE A 176 -7.92 -1.22 11.36
N LYS A 177 -8.67 -0.81 12.39
CA LYS A 177 -10.01 -1.34 12.66
C LYS A 177 -10.98 -1.02 11.52
N THR A 178 -11.00 0.22 11.03
CA THR A 178 -11.87 0.62 9.92
C THR A 178 -11.55 -0.16 8.64
N ASN A 179 -10.28 -0.24 8.25
CA ASN A 179 -9.85 -0.92 7.02
C ASN A 179 -10.18 -2.44 7.02
N ASN A 180 -10.18 -3.07 8.20
CA ASN A 180 -10.36 -4.52 8.35
C ASN A 180 -11.71 -4.91 8.95
N ALA A 181 -12.69 -4.01 8.96
CA ALA A 181 -14.00 -4.27 9.57
C ALA A 181 -14.65 -5.57 9.05
N ARG A 182 -14.51 -5.84 7.74
CA ARG A 182 -15.04 -7.06 7.08
C ARG A 182 -14.41 -8.36 7.58
N ASN A 183 -13.16 -8.30 8.00
CA ASN A 183 -12.31 -9.46 8.30
C ASN A 183 -11.95 -9.56 9.79
N TRP A 184 -12.59 -8.77 10.64
CA TRP A 184 -12.23 -8.63 12.05
C TRP A 184 -12.31 -9.96 12.81
N ASN A 185 -13.35 -10.75 12.55
CA ASN A 185 -13.56 -12.05 13.20
C ASN A 185 -12.47 -13.07 12.86
N LYS A 186 -11.81 -12.93 11.70
CA LYS A 186 -10.77 -13.85 11.23
C LYS A 186 -9.40 -13.61 11.90
N LEU A 187 -9.21 -12.45 12.58
CA LEU A 187 -7.95 -12.09 13.24
C LEU A 187 -7.59 -12.98 14.42
N ALA A 188 -8.59 -13.52 15.14
CA ALA A 188 -8.38 -14.31 16.36
C ALA A 188 -7.64 -15.66 16.11
N VAL A 189 -7.55 -16.11 14.87
CA VAL A 189 -7.06 -17.46 14.50
C VAL A 189 -5.76 -17.41 13.66
N CYS A 190 -5.17 -16.23 13.44
CA CYS A 190 -4.21 -16.06 12.34
C CYS A 190 -2.72 -16.31 12.66
N VAL A 191 -2.08 -17.09 11.77
CA VAL A 191 -0.63 -17.11 11.52
C VAL A 191 -0.28 -15.92 10.61
N PHE A 192 0.66 -15.07 11.05
CA PHE A 192 1.01 -13.84 10.35
C PHE A 192 1.95 -14.09 9.18
N LEU A 193 1.42 -14.05 7.96
CA LEU A 193 2.26 -13.87 6.78
C LEU A 193 2.44 -12.37 6.56
N ASN A 194 3.56 -11.83 7.06
CA ASN A 194 3.85 -10.39 7.06
C ASN A 194 4.48 -9.99 5.74
N PHE A 195 3.68 -9.38 4.87
CA PHE A 195 4.16 -8.86 3.61
C PHE A 195 4.50 -7.38 3.77
N PHE A 196 5.76 -7.02 3.56
CA PHE A 196 6.25 -5.65 3.82
C PHE A 196 6.54 -4.94 2.48
N ILE A 197 5.78 -3.89 2.14
CA ILE A 197 6.15 -3.00 1.03
C ILE A 197 6.74 -1.71 1.59
N VAL A 198 7.99 -1.43 1.22
CA VAL A 198 8.65 -0.14 1.53
C VAL A 198 8.81 0.68 0.27
N ASN A 199 8.47 1.95 0.37
CA ASN A 199 8.82 2.95 -0.63
C ASN A 199 10.15 3.64 -0.27
N ILE A 200 11.17 3.51 -1.11
CA ILE A 200 12.47 4.18 -0.95
C ILE A 200 12.69 5.16 -2.11
N ASP A 201 13.00 6.41 -1.77
CA ASP A 201 13.41 7.43 -2.73
C ASP A 201 14.92 7.39 -2.94
N ARG A 202 15.35 7.38 -4.20
CA ARG A 202 16.74 7.66 -4.59
C ARG A 202 16.95 9.17 -4.56
N GLN A 203 17.94 9.65 -3.78
CA GLN A 203 18.46 11.02 -3.90
C GLN A 203 19.21 11.16 -5.22
#